data_AF-A0A1T4S283-F1
#
_entry.id   AF-A0A1T4S283-F1
#
_cell.length_a   1.000
_cell.length_b   1.000
_cell.length_c   1.000
_cell.angle_alpha   90.00
_cell.angle_beta   90.00
_cell.angle_gamma   90.00
#
_symmetry.space_group_name_H-M   'P 1'
#
loop_
_entity.id
_entity.type
_entity.pdbx_description
1 polymer ?
#
loop_
_entity_poly.entity_id
_entity_poly.type
_entity_poly.pdbx_seq_one_letter_code
_entity_poly.pdbx_strand_id
1 'polypeptide(L)'
;MGEAERGESAPRIRVPFYCANKHEVVPSFSHEAQVPDEWDCPRCGFPAGKDPDNPPAPPRTEPYKTHLAYVKERRSDADGQAILEEALAKLRADRAAVEAAMRG
;
A
#
# COMPACT_ATOMS: atom_id res chain seq x y z
N MET A 1 -29.00 -32.29 15.17
CA MET A 1 -29.83 -33.06 14.22
C MET A 1 -30.30 -32.07 13.16
N GLY A 2 -29.60 -31.96 12.02
CA GLY A 2 -29.83 -30.88 11.03
C GLY A 2 -28.81 -30.77 9.89
N GLU A 3 -27.74 -31.57 9.90
CA GLU A 3 -26.74 -31.60 8.81
C GLU A 3 -26.97 -32.72 7.78
N ALA A 4 -27.85 -33.68 8.04
CA ALA A 4 -28.02 -34.89 7.22
C ALA A 4 -28.89 -34.71 5.96
N GLU A 5 -29.49 -33.53 5.74
CA GLU A 5 -30.41 -33.26 4.62
C GLU A 5 -29.87 -32.20 3.64
N ARG A 6 -28.56 -31.95 3.63
CA ARG A 6 -27.93 -31.18 2.55
C ARG A 6 -27.57 -32.21 1.47
N GLY A 7 -28.33 -32.24 0.37
CA GLY A 7 -28.13 -33.18 -0.74
C GLY A 7 -26.68 -33.22 -1.27
N GLU A 8 -26.41 -34.14 -2.20
CA GLU A 8 -25.05 -34.37 -2.73
C GLU A 8 -24.36 -33.07 -3.14
N SER A 9 -23.13 -32.87 -2.69
CA SER A 9 -22.33 -31.71 -3.08
C SER A 9 -22.07 -31.75 -4.57
N ALA A 10 -22.38 -30.64 -5.26
CA ALA A 10 -22.05 -30.49 -6.67
C ALA A 10 -20.55 -30.72 -6.93
N PRO A 11 -20.18 -31.30 -8.09
CA PRO A 11 -18.78 -31.57 -8.44
C PRO A 11 -17.98 -30.28 -8.51
N ARG A 12 -16.72 -30.33 -8.02
CA ARG A 12 -15.83 -29.17 -7.93
C ARG A 12 -14.45 -29.47 -8.50
N ILE A 13 -13.81 -28.45 -9.01
CA ILE A 13 -12.41 -28.48 -9.44
C ILE A 13 -11.58 -27.56 -8.54
N ARG A 14 -10.30 -27.90 -8.36
CA ARG A 14 -9.32 -27.07 -7.66
C ARG A 14 -8.32 -26.55 -8.67
N VAL A 15 -8.14 -25.23 -8.72
CA VAL A 15 -7.28 -24.58 -9.72
C VAL A 15 -6.21 -23.77 -9.00
N PRO A 16 -4.91 -24.02 -9.24
CA PRO A 16 -3.85 -23.23 -8.65
C PRO A 16 -3.66 -21.88 -9.36
N PHE A 17 -3.38 -20.85 -8.57
CA PHE A 17 -2.96 -19.52 -9.00
C PHE A 17 -1.74 -19.08 -8.21
N TYR A 18 -0.85 -18.32 -8.83
CA TYR A 18 0.44 -17.90 -8.29
C TYR A 18 0.59 -16.38 -8.39
N CYS A 19 0.87 -15.71 -7.28
CA CYS A 19 1.14 -14.28 -7.27
C CYS A 19 2.64 -13.97 -7.32
N ALA A 20 3.00 -12.71 -7.59
CA ALA A 20 4.39 -12.26 -7.68
C ALA A 20 5.25 -12.53 -6.41
N ASN A 21 4.60 -12.73 -5.26
CA ASN A 21 5.28 -13.12 -4.01
C ASN A 21 5.49 -14.65 -3.86
N LYS A 22 5.23 -15.43 -4.91
CA LYS A 22 5.34 -16.91 -4.94
C LYS A 22 4.38 -17.62 -3.98
N HIS A 23 3.25 -17.00 -3.65
CA HIS A 23 2.19 -17.70 -2.96
C HIS A 23 1.35 -18.49 -3.96
N GLU A 24 1.20 -19.79 -3.71
CA GLU A 24 0.22 -20.63 -4.37
C GLU A 24 -1.13 -20.51 -3.65
N VAL A 25 -2.20 -20.31 -4.43
CA VAL A 25 -3.58 -20.23 -3.96
C VAL A 25 -4.40 -21.22 -4.77
N VAL A 26 -5.13 -22.12 -4.11
CA VAL A 26 -5.86 -23.20 -4.78
C VAL A 26 -7.36 -23.12 -4.49
N PRO A 27 -8.08 -22.11 -5.02
CA PRO A 27 -9.53 -22.00 -4.88
C PRO A 27 -10.28 -23.20 -5.50
N SER A 28 -11.46 -23.47 -4.95
CA SER A 28 -12.38 -24.49 -5.47
C SER A 28 -13.49 -23.81 -6.29
N PHE A 29 -13.68 -24.27 -7.53
CA PHE A 29 -14.77 -23.84 -8.41
C PHE A 29 -15.77 -24.97 -8.62
N SER A 30 -17.02 -24.63 -8.94
CA SER A 30 -17.94 -25.62 -9.53
C SER A 30 -17.33 -26.16 -10.83
N HIS A 31 -17.55 -27.43 -11.13
CA HIS A 31 -17.10 -28.03 -12.39
C HIS A 31 -17.66 -27.31 -13.63
N GLU A 32 -18.81 -26.65 -13.51
CA GLU A 32 -19.47 -25.91 -14.59
C GLU A 32 -19.11 -24.41 -14.60
N ALA A 33 -18.33 -23.94 -13.64
CA ALA A 33 -17.96 -22.53 -13.56
C ALA A 33 -16.85 -22.19 -14.55
N GLN A 34 -16.97 -21.03 -15.18
CA GLN A 34 -15.86 -20.45 -15.92
C GLN A 34 -14.78 -19.98 -14.94
N VAL A 35 -13.58 -20.56 -15.05
CA VAL A 35 -12.45 -20.23 -14.18
C VAL A 35 -11.78 -18.94 -14.69
N PRO A 36 -11.67 -17.88 -13.85
CA PRO A 36 -11.04 -16.63 -14.25
C PRO A 36 -9.54 -16.82 -14.53
N ASP A 37 -8.93 -15.88 -15.25
CA ASP A 37 -7.49 -15.92 -15.53
C ASP A 37 -6.63 -15.40 -14.37
N GLU A 38 -7.21 -14.53 -13.54
CA GLU A 38 -6.59 -13.97 -12.36
C GLU A 38 -7.43 -14.23 -11.10
N TRP A 39 -6.76 -14.30 -9.96
CA TRP A 39 -7.36 -14.50 -8.64
C TRP A 39 -6.67 -13.62 -7.60
N ASP A 40 -7.41 -13.07 -6.63
CA ASP A 40 -6.80 -12.32 -5.54
C ASP A 40 -6.11 -13.24 -4.54
N CYS A 41 -4.81 -13.02 -4.31
CA CYS A 41 -4.08 -13.77 -3.32
C CYS A 41 -4.56 -13.42 -1.91
N PRO A 42 -5.14 -14.36 -1.13
CA PRO A 42 -5.71 -14.06 0.19
C PRO A 42 -4.64 -13.71 1.24
N ARG A 43 -3.36 -13.95 0.94
CA ARG A 43 -2.25 -13.67 1.85
C ARG A 43 -1.69 -12.25 1.70
N CYS A 44 -1.63 -11.72 0.48
CA CYS A 44 -1.00 -10.42 0.23
C CYS A 44 -1.83 -9.45 -0.64
N GLY A 45 -2.99 -9.87 -1.12
CA GLY A 45 -3.88 -9.04 -1.95
C GLY A 45 -3.35 -8.73 -3.35
N PHE A 46 -2.30 -9.42 -3.80
CA PHE A 46 -1.80 -9.27 -5.17
C PHE A 46 -2.60 -10.16 -6.12
N PRO A 47 -2.73 -9.75 -7.40
CA PRO A 47 -3.26 -10.62 -8.42
C PRO A 47 -2.35 -11.85 -8.57
N ALA A 48 -2.98 -13.00 -8.77
CA ALA A 48 -2.36 -14.30 -8.96
C ALA A 48 -2.86 -14.89 -10.29
N GLY A 49 -1.97 -15.46 -11.08
CA GLY A 49 -2.29 -16.02 -12.40
C GLY A 49 -2.07 -17.53 -12.44
N LYS A 50 -2.51 -18.20 -13.52
CA LYS A 50 -2.41 -19.67 -13.65
C LYS A 50 -0.97 -20.17 -13.91
N ASP A 51 -0.10 -19.31 -14.43
CA ASP A 51 1.29 -19.63 -14.75
C ASP A 51 2.21 -19.28 -13.55
N PRO A 52 2.87 -20.27 -12.91
CA PRO A 52 3.79 -20.03 -11.79
C PRO A 52 5.07 -19.28 -12.20
N ASP A 53 5.50 -19.40 -13.45
CA ASP A 53 6.72 -18.77 -13.95
C ASP A 53 6.47 -17.34 -14.45
N ASN A 54 5.22 -16.98 -14.71
CA ASN A 54 4.80 -15.65 -15.18
C ASN A 54 3.57 -15.11 -14.41
N PRO A 55 3.70 -14.86 -13.09
CA PRO A 55 2.60 -14.32 -12.30
C PRO A 55 2.28 -12.86 -12.69
N PRO A 56 1.01 -12.42 -12.54
CA PRO A 56 0.63 -11.03 -12.75
C PRO A 56 1.45 -10.08 -11.89
N ALA A 57 1.78 -8.91 -12.46
CA ALA A 57 2.52 -7.89 -11.74
C ALA A 57 1.67 -7.29 -10.61
N PRO A 58 2.25 -6.96 -9.45
CA PRO A 58 1.55 -6.23 -8.41
C PRO A 58 0.97 -4.91 -8.96
N PRO A 59 -0.21 -4.48 -8.49
CA PRO A 59 -0.75 -3.19 -8.87
C PRO A 59 0.23 -2.08 -8.49
N ARG A 60 0.48 -1.16 -9.42
CA ARG A 60 1.31 0.01 -9.15
C ARG A 60 0.46 1.01 -8.37
N THR A 61 0.81 1.27 -7.12
CA THR A 61 0.26 2.42 -6.41
C THR A 61 0.97 3.68 -6.92
N GLU A 62 0.25 4.53 -7.64
CA GLU A 62 0.75 5.87 -7.92
C GLU A 62 0.88 6.63 -6.60
N PRO A 63 2.07 7.16 -6.26
CA PRO A 63 2.23 7.89 -5.01
C PRO A 63 1.34 9.12 -5.02
N TYR A 64 0.53 9.28 -3.98
CA TYR A 64 -0.14 10.55 -3.73
C TYR A 64 0.90 11.65 -3.53
N LYS A 65 0.54 12.87 -3.90
CA LYS A 65 1.40 14.03 -3.70
C LYS A 65 1.66 14.23 -2.21
N THR A 66 2.93 14.35 -1.84
CA THR A 66 3.33 14.58 -0.44
C THR A 66 3.05 16.03 -0.02
N HIS A 67 2.97 16.30 1.30
CA HIS A 67 2.84 17.68 1.80
C HIS A 67 3.93 18.62 1.26
N LEU A 68 5.19 18.16 1.21
CA LEU A 68 6.30 18.93 0.66
C LEU A 68 6.10 19.22 -0.83
N ALA A 69 5.62 18.25 -1.60
CA ALA A 69 5.35 18.46 -3.02
C ALA A 69 4.25 19.53 -3.22
N TYR A 70 3.18 19.53 -2.43
CA TYR A 70 2.20 20.63 -2.46
C TYR A 70 2.81 21.99 -2.06
N VAL A 71 3.75 22.03 -1.13
CA VAL A 71 4.45 23.26 -0.74
C VAL A 71 5.27 23.80 -1.92
N LYS A 72 6.04 22.92 -2.59
CA LYS A 72 6.89 23.29 -3.72
C LYS A 72 6.14 23.78 -4.96
N GLU A 73 4.86 23.44 -5.10
CA GLU A 73 4.03 23.98 -6.20
C GLU A 73 3.66 25.44 -6.02
N ARG A 74 3.72 25.96 -4.79
CA ARG A 74 3.34 27.35 -4.45
C ARG A 74 4.48 28.17 -3.85
N ARG A 75 5.63 27.56 -3.61
CA ARG A 75 6.82 28.19 -3.02
C ARG A 75 8.02 27.79 -3.85
N SER A 76 8.79 28.79 -4.27
CA SER A 76 10.12 28.58 -4.84
C SER A 76 11.12 28.15 -3.77
N ASP A 77 12.28 27.65 -4.19
CA ASP A 77 13.38 27.36 -3.27
C ASP A 77 13.85 28.63 -2.53
N ALA A 78 13.76 29.80 -3.18
CA ALA A 78 14.06 31.09 -2.56
C ALA A 78 13.06 31.45 -1.45
N ASP A 79 11.76 31.20 -1.66
CA ASP A 79 10.75 31.39 -0.60
C ASP A 79 11.01 30.44 0.58
N GLY A 80 11.40 29.20 0.29
CA GLY A 80 11.76 28.22 1.30
C GLY A 80 12.96 28.68 2.14
N GLN A 81 14.00 29.21 1.48
CA GLN A 81 15.18 29.75 2.15
C GLN A 81 14.85 30.94 3.04
N ALA A 82 14.02 31.88 2.56
CA ALA A 82 13.61 33.03 3.35
C ALA A 82 12.84 32.64 4.62
N ILE A 83 11.91 31.67 4.52
CA ILE A 83 11.17 31.14 5.67
C ILE A 83 12.11 30.46 6.67
N LEU A 84 13.10 29.70 6.17
CA LEU A 84 14.09 29.04 7.01
C LEU A 84 14.94 30.07 7.77
N GLU A 85 15.41 31.11 7.09
CA GLU A 85 16.22 32.18 7.68
C GLU A 85 15.46 32.94 8.77
N GLU A 86 14.19 33.27 8.52
CA GLU A 86 13.29 33.89 9.51
C GLU A 86 13.16 33.02 10.78
N ALA A 87 12.86 31.73 10.59
CA ALA A 87 12.70 30.79 11.70
C ALA A 87 14.00 30.62 12.51
N LEU A 88 15.14 30.54 11.83
CA LEU A 88 16.45 30.44 12.49
C LEU A 88 16.82 31.71 13.24
N ALA A 89 16.52 32.89 12.70
CA ALA A 89 16.74 34.16 13.38
C ALA A 89 15.94 34.24 14.67
N LYS A 90 14.65 33.88 14.62
CA LYS A 90 13.78 33.81 15.79
C LYS A 90 14.32 32.83 16.85
N LEU A 91 14.66 31.61 16.45
CA LEU A 91 15.21 30.59 17.36
C LEU A 91 16.47 31.08 18.09
N ARG A 92 17.37 31.76 17.36
CA ARG A 92 18.60 32.32 17.94
C ARG A 92 18.30 33.45 18.93
N ALA A 93 17.34 34.32 18.60
CA ALA A 93 16.92 35.40 19.50
C ALA A 93 16.29 34.86 20.79
N ASP A 94 15.39 33.88 20.67
CA ASP A 94 14.75 33.22 21.82
C ASP A 94 15.80 32.56 22.73
N ARG A 95 16.79 31.89 22.14
CA ARG A 95 17.90 31.30 22.90
C ARG A 95 18.74 32.36 23.63
N ALA A 96 19.08 33.45 22.96
CA ALA A 96 19.84 34.54 23.57
C ALA A 96 19.07 35.18 24.75
N ALA A 97 17.75 35.34 24.62
CA ALA A 97 16.91 35.87 25.69
C ALA A 97 16.90 34.95 26.93
N VAL A 98 16.77 33.63 26.73
CA VAL A 98 16.85 32.65 27.82
C VAL A 98 18.22 32.68 28.49
N GLU A 99 19.29 32.71 27.70
CA GLU A 99 20.66 32.78 28.23
C GLU A 99 20.94 34.08 28.99
N ALA A 100 20.31 35.19 28.64
CA ALA A 100 20.41 36.45 29.40
C ALA A 100 19.65 36.35 30.73
N ALA A 101 18.44 35.78 30.72
CA ALA A 101 17.62 35.60 31.91
C ALA A 101 18.23 34.62 32.93
N MET A 102 19.05 33.66 32.49
CA MET A 102 19.78 32.75 33.40
C MET A 102 21.05 33.35 34.01
N ARG A 103 21.56 34.45 33.45
CA ARG A 103 22.81 35.11 33.92
C ARG A 103 22.57 36.30 34.83
N GLY A 104 21.36 36.85 34.85
CA GLY A 104 20.92 37.91 35.77
C GLY A 104 20.19 37.34 36.98
#